data_AF-A0A937AB46-F1
#
_entry.id   AF-A0A937AB46-F1
#
_cell.length_a   1.000
_cell.length_b   1.000
_cell.length_c   1.000
_cell.angle_alpha   90.00
_cell.angle_beta   90.00
_cell.angle_gamma   90.00
#
_symmetry.space_group_name_H-M   'P 1'
#
loop_
_entity.id
_entity.type
_entity.pdbx_description
1 polymer ?
#
loop_
_entity_poly.entity_id
_entity_poly.type
_entity_poly.pdbx_seq_one_letter_code
_entity_poly.pdbx_strand_id
1 'polypeptide(L)'
;MEENRKTDVFERFEAFLYSRKFIFIVVIAGTIPMIMHSHQLFYNVSPFDGNRLWKNVYALFYAISFDLTILVFTIHVIRRKPALYAIFVFIMNLLYYNPFSFLDPSLIAAFTKVFLAGVLAFTGYSYAELFVGKMAENKHFIRKKAVYKPVHHQANGQSKQDFECRECGKGFLSVKALNGHMRVH
;
A
#
# COMPACT_ATOMS: atom_id res chain seq x y z
N MET A 1 -39.98 -23.20 -6.61
CA MET A 1 -39.16 -22.55 -7.67
C MET A 1 -38.75 -21.13 -7.27
N GLU A 2 -39.64 -20.33 -6.66
CA GLU A 2 -39.35 -18.98 -6.15
C GLU A 2 -38.27 -18.94 -5.05
N GLU A 3 -38.30 -19.91 -4.13
CA GLU A 3 -37.40 -20.01 -2.98
C GLU A 3 -35.96 -20.33 -3.38
N ASN A 4 -35.78 -21.14 -4.43
CA ASN A 4 -34.48 -21.47 -5.02
C ASN A 4 -33.86 -20.29 -5.79
N ARG A 5 -34.71 -19.35 -6.26
CA ARG A 5 -34.26 -18.11 -6.94
C ARG A 5 -33.83 -17.04 -5.94
N LYS A 6 -34.52 -16.95 -4.80
CA LYS A 6 -34.14 -16.03 -3.71
C LYS A 6 -32.82 -16.42 -3.07
N THR A 7 -32.57 -17.72 -2.90
CA THR A 7 -31.29 -18.26 -2.44
C THR A 7 -30.16 -18.00 -3.43
N ASP A 8 -30.33 -18.21 -4.74
CA ASP A 8 -29.32 -17.87 -5.77
C ASP A 8 -29.00 -16.37 -5.82
N VAL A 9 -30.00 -15.49 -5.68
CA VAL A 9 -29.76 -14.03 -5.63
C VAL A 9 -29.02 -13.65 -4.34
N PHE A 10 -29.37 -14.25 -3.21
CA PHE A 10 -28.72 -13.98 -1.93
C PHE A 10 -27.28 -14.48 -1.90
N GLU A 11 -27.01 -15.68 -2.41
CA GLU A 11 -25.65 -16.23 -2.54
C GLU A 11 -24.77 -15.40 -3.48
N ARG A 12 -25.32 -14.93 -4.60
CA ARG A 12 -24.61 -14.01 -5.51
C ARG A 12 -24.32 -12.67 -4.85
N PHE A 13 -25.26 -12.16 -4.06
CA PHE A 13 -25.08 -10.92 -3.30
C PHE A 13 -24.03 -11.09 -2.20
N GLU A 14 -24.07 -12.20 -1.47
CA GLU A 14 -23.08 -12.54 -0.45
C GLU A 14 -21.68 -12.70 -1.06
N ALA A 15 -21.55 -13.43 -2.17
CA ALA A 15 -20.30 -13.55 -2.92
C ALA A 15 -19.78 -12.19 -3.42
N PHE A 16 -20.68 -11.27 -3.76
CA PHE A 16 -20.32 -9.90 -4.10
C PHE A 16 -19.81 -9.11 -2.89
N LEU A 17 -20.44 -9.22 -1.71
CA LEU A 17 -19.98 -8.56 -0.48
C LEU A 17 -18.60 -9.05 -0.04
N TYR A 18 -18.29 -10.33 -0.21
CA TYR A 18 -16.97 -10.89 0.08
C TYR A 18 -15.95 -10.69 -1.04
N SER A 19 -16.33 -10.05 -2.14
CA SER A 19 -15.40 -9.70 -3.20
C SER A 19 -14.35 -8.71 -2.69
N ARG A 20 -13.08 -8.99 -2.99
CA ARG A 20 -11.97 -8.06 -2.74
C ARG A 20 -12.21 -6.66 -3.31
N LYS A 21 -12.97 -6.56 -4.41
CA LYS A 21 -13.32 -5.27 -5.03
C LYS A 21 -14.35 -4.50 -4.19
N PHE A 22 -15.34 -5.19 -3.62
CA PHE A 22 -16.34 -4.55 -2.76
C PHE A 22 -15.73 -4.06 -1.45
N ILE A 23 -14.92 -4.91 -0.79
CA ILE A 23 -14.18 -4.53 0.42
C ILE A 23 -13.35 -3.26 0.17
N PHE A 24 -12.67 -3.18 -0.98
CA PHE A 24 -11.90 -2.01 -1.38
C PHE A 24 -12.76 -0.74 -1.55
N ILE A 25 -13.93 -0.86 -2.20
CA ILE A 25 -14.87 0.25 -2.38
C ILE A 25 -15.40 0.73 -1.02
N VAL A 26 -15.76 -0.19 -0.12
CA VAL A 26 -16.24 0.14 1.23
C VAL A 26 -15.16 0.85 2.05
N VAL A 27 -13.91 0.39 1.99
CA VAL A 27 -12.80 1.05 2.68
C VAL A 27 -12.60 2.47 2.12
N ILE A 28 -12.60 2.66 0.79
CA ILE A 28 -12.51 3.99 0.18
C ILE A 28 -13.68 4.89 0.62
N ALA A 29 -14.91 4.37 0.59
CA ALA A 29 -16.08 5.12 1.02
C ALA A 29 -15.97 5.55 2.50
N GLY A 30 -15.43 4.68 3.36
CA GLY A 30 -15.16 4.98 4.76
C GLY A 30 -14.05 6.01 4.99
N THR A 31 -13.07 6.11 4.07
CA THR A 31 -12.00 7.13 4.17
C THR A 31 -12.48 8.55 3.86
N ILE A 32 -13.57 8.74 3.11
CA ILE A 32 -14.03 10.09 2.71
C ILE A 32 -14.47 10.94 3.92
N PRO A 33 -15.35 10.46 4.82
CA PRO A 33 -15.65 11.20 6.06
C PRO A 33 -14.40 11.39 6.92
N MET A 34 -13.51 10.39 6.94
CA MET A 34 -12.27 10.42 7.74
C MET A 34 -11.35 11.55 7.32
N ILE A 35 -11.23 11.83 6.01
CA ILE A 35 -10.49 12.98 5.48
C ILE A 35 -11.03 14.30 6.02
N MET A 36 -12.35 14.43 6.18
CA MET A 36 -12.95 15.65 6.73
C MET A 36 -12.58 15.84 8.21
N HIS A 37 -12.66 14.77 9.02
CA HIS A 37 -12.27 14.78 10.42
C HIS A 37 -10.78 15.09 10.59
N SER A 38 -9.93 14.40 9.84
CA SER A 38 -8.49 14.62 9.77
C SER A 38 -8.18 16.08 9.40
N HIS A 39 -8.79 16.60 8.34
CA HIS A 39 -8.57 17.99 7.89
C HIS A 39 -8.87 19.00 8.99
N GLN A 40 -10.01 18.87 9.68
CA GLN A 40 -10.35 19.78 10.77
C GLN A 40 -9.36 19.69 11.94
N LEU A 41 -8.93 18.47 12.30
CA LEU A 41 -7.93 18.27 13.34
C LEU A 41 -6.58 18.91 12.97
N PHE A 42 -6.09 18.66 11.75
CA PHE A 42 -4.85 19.24 11.24
C PHE A 42 -4.90 20.76 11.14
N TYR A 43 -6.04 21.32 10.71
CA TYR A 43 -6.23 22.76 10.64
C TYR A 43 -6.11 23.41 12.02
N ASN A 44 -6.68 22.79 13.05
CA ASN A 44 -6.67 23.33 14.40
C ASN A 44 -5.29 23.21 15.09
N VAL A 45 -4.58 22.12 14.83
CA VAL A 45 -3.31 21.81 15.50
C VAL A 45 -2.10 22.41 14.78
N SER A 46 -2.23 22.69 13.49
CA SER A 46 -1.11 23.16 12.67
C SER A 46 -0.51 24.47 13.22
N PRO A 47 0.82 24.51 13.48
CA PRO A 47 1.54 25.71 13.90
C PRO A 47 1.79 26.69 12.74
N PHE A 48 1.26 26.40 11.55
CA PHE A 48 1.43 27.24 10.39
C PHE A 48 0.59 28.52 10.52
N ASP A 49 1.26 29.66 10.68
CA ASP A 49 0.67 31.00 10.85
C ASP A 49 0.50 31.79 9.53
N GLY A 50 0.40 31.10 8.39
CA GLY A 50 0.13 31.75 7.10
C GLY A 50 -1.32 32.17 6.89
N ASN A 51 -1.63 32.73 5.72
CA ASN A 51 -2.99 33.10 5.34
C ASN A 51 -3.94 31.89 5.44
N ARG A 52 -5.22 32.13 5.77
CA ARG A 52 -6.25 31.09 5.99
C ARG A 52 -6.33 30.08 4.84
N LEU A 53 -6.14 30.55 3.62
CA LEU A 53 -6.13 29.71 2.42
C LEU A 53 -4.95 28.72 2.41
N TRP A 54 -3.74 29.21 2.70
CA TRP A 54 -2.55 28.36 2.78
C TRP A 54 -2.61 27.38 3.95
N LYS A 55 -3.17 27.80 5.10
CA LYS A 55 -3.38 26.92 6.25
C LYS A 55 -4.37 25.79 5.93
N ASN A 56 -5.49 26.11 5.25
CA ASN A 56 -6.44 25.10 4.77
C ASN A 56 -5.79 24.12 3.80
N VAL A 57 -5.07 24.63 2.79
CA VAL A 57 -4.38 23.79 1.80
C VAL A 57 -3.39 22.86 2.49
N TYR A 58 -2.56 23.39 3.39
CA TYR A 58 -1.62 22.59 4.17
C TYR A 58 -2.33 21.47 4.95
N ALA A 59 -3.37 21.81 5.71
CA ALA A 59 -4.13 20.82 6.49
C ALA A 59 -4.78 19.74 5.61
N LEU A 60 -5.26 20.11 4.42
CA LEU A 60 -5.89 19.19 3.47
C LEU A 60 -4.88 18.21 2.87
N PHE A 61 -3.71 18.69 2.46
CA PHE A 61 -2.64 17.83 1.97
C PHE A 61 -2.17 16.83 3.04
N TYR A 62 -2.11 17.26 4.30
CA TYR A 62 -1.80 16.37 5.42
C TYR A 62 -2.88 15.32 5.67
N ALA A 63 -4.16 15.71 5.67
CA ALA A 63 -5.27 14.78 5.81
C ALA A 63 -5.24 13.72 4.69
N ILE A 64 -5.19 14.14 3.43
CA ILE A 64 -5.13 13.23 2.27
C ILE A 64 -3.93 12.28 2.37
N SER A 65 -2.74 12.79 2.72
CA SER A 65 -1.54 11.94 2.83
C SER A 65 -1.68 10.91 3.95
N PHE A 66 -2.23 11.30 5.10
CA PHE A 66 -2.47 10.41 6.22
C PHE A 66 -3.52 9.33 5.88
N ASP A 67 -4.66 9.72 5.36
CA ASP A 67 -5.75 8.80 5.00
C ASP A 67 -5.35 7.86 3.84
N LEU A 68 -4.54 8.34 2.88
CA LEU A 68 -3.96 7.49 1.84
C LEU A 68 -2.98 6.48 2.44
N THR A 69 -2.19 6.87 3.44
CA THR A 69 -1.30 5.93 4.15
C THR A 69 -2.11 4.85 4.83
N ILE A 70 -3.18 5.24 5.54
CA ILE A 70 -4.11 4.31 6.16
C ILE A 70 -4.67 3.34 5.13
N LEU A 71 -5.13 3.85 3.97
CA LEU A 71 -5.66 3.03 2.89
C LEU A 71 -4.61 2.06 2.35
N VAL A 72 -3.39 2.51 2.07
CA VAL A 72 -2.28 1.68 1.59
C VAL A 72 -1.92 0.59 2.61
N PHE A 73 -1.83 0.95 3.89
CA PHE A 73 -1.56 0.02 4.97
C PHE A 73 -2.70 -1.00 5.10
N THR A 74 -3.94 -0.56 4.97
CA THR A 74 -5.13 -1.42 4.97
C THR A 74 -5.04 -2.42 3.82
N ILE A 75 -4.71 -1.98 2.60
CA ILE A 75 -4.61 -2.87 1.44
C ILE A 75 -3.45 -3.87 1.57
N HIS A 76 -2.29 -3.42 2.08
CA HIS A 76 -1.07 -4.23 2.10
C HIS A 76 -0.94 -5.12 3.35
N VAL A 77 -1.46 -4.66 4.50
CA VAL A 77 -1.25 -5.25 5.83
C VAL A 77 -2.52 -5.90 6.42
N ILE A 78 -3.70 -5.77 5.78
CA ILE A 78 -4.94 -6.50 6.18
C ILE A 78 -4.73 -8.01 6.33
N ARG A 79 -3.78 -8.59 5.59
CA ARG A 79 -3.47 -10.02 5.66
C ARG A 79 -2.84 -10.47 6.99
N ARG A 80 -2.37 -9.55 7.85
CA ARG A 80 -1.63 -9.91 9.08
C ARG A 80 -2.22 -9.31 10.36
N LYS A 81 -2.67 -8.04 10.40
CA LYS A 81 -3.12 -7.36 11.66
C LYS A 81 -4.15 -6.22 11.47
N PRO A 82 -5.45 -6.49 11.25
CA PRO A 82 -6.48 -5.46 11.12
C PRO A 82 -6.73 -4.65 12.40
N ALA A 83 -6.35 -5.16 13.58
CA ALA A 83 -6.52 -4.47 14.86
C ALA A 83 -5.74 -3.14 14.95
N LEU A 84 -4.55 -3.07 14.34
CA LEU A 84 -3.75 -1.84 14.34
C LEU A 84 -4.46 -0.69 13.62
N TYR A 85 -5.15 -1.00 12.51
CA TYR A 85 -5.96 -0.04 11.78
C TYR A 85 -7.09 0.52 12.66
N ALA A 86 -7.84 -0.36 13.33
CA ALA A 86 -8.93 0.05 14.21
C ALA A 86 -8.44 0.96 15.35
N ILE A 87 -7.25 0.69 15.90
CA ILE A 87 -6.63 1.53 16.93
C ILE A 87 -6.32 2.92 16.40
N PHE A 88 -5.68 3.05 15.23
CA PHE A 88 -5.37 4.35 14.65
C PHE A 88 -6.63 5.17 14.35
N VAL A 89 -7.62 4.55 13.72
CA VAL A 89 -8.91 5.19 13.42
C VAL A 89 -9.62 5.62 14.69
N PHE A 90 -9.64 4.75 15.71
CA PHE A 90 -10.25 5.06 16.99
C PHE A 90 -9.58 6.25 17.66
N ILE A 91 -8.24 6.29 17.72
CA ILE A 91 -7.51 7.41 18.33
C ILE A 91 -7.76 8.71 17.56
N MET A 92 -7.77 8.67 16.22
CA MET A 92 -8.06 9.87 15.41
C MET A 92 -9.48 10.40 15.66
N ASN A 93 -10.47 9.53 15.70
CA ASN A 93 -11.85 9.91 16.04
C ASN A 93 -11.94 10.43 17.48
N LEU A 94 -11.22 9.81 18.41
CA LEU A 94 -11.16 10.25 19.80
C LEU A 94 -10.57 11.66 19.92
N LEU A 95 -9.47 11.94 19.21
CA LEU A 95 -8.85 13.26 19.15
C LEU A 95 -9.74 14.29 18.47
N TYR A 96 -10.48 13.88 17.43
CA TYR A 96 -11.43 14.74 16.73
C TYR A 96 -12.60 15.15 17.64
N TYR A 97 -13.27 14.19 18.27
CA TYR A 97 -14.43 14.47 19.12
C TYR A 97 -14.04 15.06 20.48
N ASN A 98 -12.76 14.94 20.86
CA ASN A 98 -12.18 15.46 22.09
C ASN A 98 -13.10 15.31 23.32
N PRO A 99 -13.41 14.07 23.75
CA PRO A 99 -14.29 13.84 24.91
C PRO A 99 -13.61 14.25 26.23
N PHE A 100 -12.33 14.57 26.21
CA PHE A 100 -11.52 14.92 27.37
C PHE A 100 -11.57 16.41 27.70
N SER A 101 -12.69 17.09 27.44
CA SER A 101 -12.87 18.52 27.74
C SER A 101 -12.67 18.89 29.21
N PHE A 102 -12.65 17.89 30.11
CA PHE A 102 -12.35 18.02 31.52
C PHE A 102 -10.84 18.09 31.86
N LEU A 103 -9.95 17.83 30.89
CA LEU A 103 -8.49 17.95 31.05
C LEU A 103 -8.00 19.34 30.61
N ASP A 104 -6.82 19.74 31.08
CA ASP A 104 -6.19 21.00 30.69
C ASP A 104 -6.02 21.09 29.16
N PRO A 105 -6.47 22.17 28.51
CA PRO A 105 -6.38 22.34 27.05
C PRO A 105 -4.95 22.27 26.51
N SER A 106 -3.97 22.73 27.31
CA SER A 106 -2.55 22.68 26.96
C SER A 106 -2.03 21.23 26.88
N LEU A 107 -2.47 20.36 27.79
CA LEU A 107 -2.11 18.95 27.83
C LEU A 107 -2.70 18.21 26.64
N ILE A 108 -3.97 18.47 26.31
CA ILE A 108 -4.65 17.89 25.13
C ILE A 108 -3.93 18.31 23.84
N ALA A 109 -3.55 19.59 23.72
CA ALA A 109 -2.82 20.09 22.57
C ALA A 109 -1.42 19.44 22.47
N ALA A 110 -0.71 19.28 23.58
CA ALA A 110 0.59 18.62 23.61
C ALA A 110 0.48 17.14 23.21
N PHE A 111 -0.49 16.41 23.77
CA PHE A 111 -0.76 15.02 23.43
C PHE A 111 -1.08 14.86 21.94
N THR A 112 -1.99 15.70 21.42
CA THR A 112 -2.36 15.68 20.00
C THR A 112 -1.14 15.91 19.11
N LYS A 113 -0.26 16.86 19.44
CA LYS A 113 0.98 17.13 18.69
C LYS A 113 1.95 15.94 18.69
N VAL A 114 2.17 15.30 19.86
CA VAL A 114 3.05 14.13 19.97
C VAL A 114 2.49 12.96 19.17
N PHE A 115 1.19 12.69 19.31
CA PHE A 115 0.53 11.63 18.55
C PHE A 115 0.64 11.89 17.03
N LEU A 116 0.41 13.13 16.61
CA LEU A 116 0.53 13.54 15.21
C LEU A 116 1.94 13.34 14.65
N ALA A 117 2.97 13.64 15.44
CA ALA A 117 4.35 13.39 15.06
C ALA A 117 4.63 11.88 14.89
N GLY A 118 4.12 11.05 15.81
CA GLY A 118 4.23 9.58 15.71
C GLY A 118 3.54 9.03 14.46
N VAL A 119 2.34 9.54 14.17
CA VAL A 119 1.59 9.23 12.95
C VAL A 119 2.41 9.57 11.69
N LEU A 120 3.01 10.75 11.63
CA LEU A 120 3.82 11.16 10.47
C LEU A 120 5.10 10.33 10.29
N ALA A 121 5.75 9.96 11.38
CA ALA A 121 6.91 9.07 11.33
C ALA A 121 6.49 7.69 10.81
N PHE A 122 5.36 7.17 11.30
CA PHE A 122 4.83 5.88 10.87
C PHE A 122 4.38 5.89 9.40
N THR A 123 3.76 6.98 8.93
CA THR A 123 3.37 7.10 7.51
C THR A 123 4.59 7.14 6.60
N GLY A 124 5.63 7.90 6.97
CA GLY A 124 6.90 7.93 6.26
C GLY A 124 7.58 6.57 6.19
N TYR A 125 7.64 5.84 7.31
CA TYR A 125 8.15 4.47 7.37
C TYR A 125 7.38 3.53 6.43
N SER A 126 6.05 3.58 6.49
CA SER A 126 5.18 2.70 5.69
C SER A 126 5.40 2.91 4.18
N TYR A 127 5.54 4.16 3.73
CA TYR A 127 5.87 4.45 2.33
C TYR A 127 7.27 3.98 1.94
N ALA A 128 8.27 4.19 2.80
CA ALA A 128 9.63 3.73 2.54
C ALA A 128 9.70 2.19 2.42
N GLU A 129 9.03 1.47 3.32
CA GLU A 129 8.94 0.01 3.30
C GLU A 129 8.26 -0.49 2.01
N LEU A 130 7.15 0.13 1.61
CA LEU A 130 6.45 -0.20 0.36
C LEU A 130 7.33 0.04 -0.87
N PHE A 131 8.08 1.15 -0.89
CA PHE A 131 9.00 1.47 -1.97
C PHE A 131 10.15 0.46 -2.06
N VAL A 132 10.76 0.12 -0.93
CA VAL A 132 11.82 -0.90 -0.87
C VAL A 132 11.31 -2.27 -1.34
N GLY A 133 10.12 -2.68 -0.89
CA GLY A 133 9.48 -3.92 -1.34
C GLY A 133 9.28 -3.95 -2.86
N LYS A 134 8.73 -2.87 -3.42
CA LYS A 134 8.49 -2.77 -4.88
C LYS A 134 9.80 -2.73 -5.68
N MET A 135 10.83 -2.07 -5.16
CA MET A 135 12.16 -2.07 -5.79
C MET A 135 12.83 -3.44 -5.73
N ALA A 136 12.66 -4.20 -4.65
CA ALA A 136 13.16 -5.57 -4.53
C ALA A 136 12.48 -6.52 -5.53
N GLU A 137 11.15 -6.44 -5.65
CA GLU A 137 10.38 -7.20 -6.65
C GLU A 137 10.80 -6.86 -8.09
N ASN A 138 10.94 -5.56 -8.40
CA ASN A 138 11.37 -5.13 -9.73
C ASN A 138 12.79 -5.61 -10.03
N LYS A 139 13.72 -5.53 -9.06
CA LYS A 139 15.09 -6.07 -9.20
C LYS A 139 15.08 -7.58 -9.46
N HIS A 140 14.19 -8.34 -8.79
CA HIS A 140 14.04 -9.78 -9.04
C HIS A 140 13.47 -10.08 -10.42
N PHE A 141 12.50 -9.29 -10.89
CA PHE A 141 11.97 -9.38 -12.25
C PHE A 141 13.01 -9.05 -13.32
N ILE A 142 13.78 -7.98 -13.13
CA ILE A 142 14.90 -7.60 -14.01
C ILE A 142 15.97 -8.69 -14.02
N ARG A 143 16.36 -9.24 -12.86
CA ARG A 143 17.28 -10.40 -12.79
C ARG A 143 16.76 -11.61 -13.55
N LYS A 144 15.46 -11.90 -13.48
CA LYS A 144 14.84 -13.00 -14.25
C LYS A 144 14.83 -12.73 -15.76
N LYS A 145 14.69 -11.47 -16.18
CA LYS A 145 14.64 -11.09 -17.61
C LYS A 145 15.99 -10.88 -18.28
N ALA A 146 17.05 -10.52 -17.55
CA ALA A 146 18.23 -9.88 -18.14
C ALA A 146 19.45 -10.77 -18.43
N VAL A 147 19.42 -12.09 -18.22
CA VAL A 147 20.66 -12.89 -18.32
C VAL A 147 20.82 -13.68 -19.64
N TYR A 148 19.74 -13.90 -20.39
CA TYR A 148 19.79 -14.67 -21.63
C TYR A 148 18.74 -14.16 -22.63
N LYS A 149 18.92 -14.45 -23.92
CA LYS A 149 17.82 -14.38 -24.89
C LYS A 149 17.22 -15.79 -24.98
N PRO A 150 15.91 -15.98 -24.72
CA PRO A 150 15.27 -17.27 -25.00
C PRO A 150 15.25 -17.46 -26.52
N VAL A 151 15.87 -18.54 -26.99
CA VAL A 151 15.91 -18.87 -28.41
C VAL A 151 14.76 -19.84 -28.69
N HIS A 152 13.78 -19.43 -29.49
CA HIS A 152 12.80 -20.36 -30.05
C HIS A 152 13.44 -21.05 -31.25
N HIS A 153 13.80 -22.34 -31.12
CA HIS A 153 14.24 -23.15 -32.25
C HIS A 153 13.19 -24.22 -32.59
N GLN A 154 12.68 -24.18 -33.82
CA GLN A 154 12.04 -25.31 -34.47
C GLN A 154 13.12 -26.17 -35.14
N ALA A 155 13.25 -27.39 -34.63
CA ALA A 155 13.84 -28.62 -35.20
C ALA A 155 14.89 -28.53 -36.33
N ASN A 156 16.11 -29.02 -36.08
CA ASN A 156 16.66 -30.24 -36.73
C ASN A 156 18.01 -30.65 -36.11
N GLY A 157 18.15 -31.90 -35.68
CA GLY A 157 19.44 -32.61 -35.72
C GLY A 157 20.56 -32.36 -34.70
N GLN A 158 20.71 -31.22 -34.02
CA GLN A 158 21.86 -31.00 -33.10
C GLN A 158 21.50 -30.22 -31.82
N SER A 159 21.94 -30.75 -30.68
CA SER A 159 21.78 -30.31 -29.27
C SER A 159 20.83 -29.13 -28.97
N LYS A 160 19.69 -29.43 -28.33
CA LYS A 160 18.68 -28.47 -27.83
C LYS A 160 19.23 -27.55 -26.75
N GLN A 161 19.90 -26.46 -27.11
CA GLN A 161 20.41 -25.46 -26.18
C GLN A 161 19.39 -24.33 -26.02
N ASP A 162 18.75 -24.29 -24.84
CA ASP A 162 17.64 -23.38 -24.55
C ASP A 162 18.09 -21.95 -24.20
N PHE A 163 19.38 -21.73 -23.94
CA PHE A 163 19.92 -20.47 -23.43
C PHE A 163 21.21 -20.07 -24.15
N GLU A 164 21.29 -18.85 -24.67
CA GLU A 164 22.46 -18.34 -25.39
C GLU A 164 23.12 -17.15 -24.69
N CYS A 165 24.45 -17.13 -24.65
CA CYS A 165 25.25 -16.00 -24.16
C CYS A 165 25.17 -14.82 -25.13
N ARG A 166 24.90 -13.62 -24.60
CA ARG A 166 24.77 -12.41 -25.43
C ARG A 166 26.12 -11.81 -25.87
N GLU A 167 27.23 -12.17 -25.22
CA GLU A 167 28.55 -11.61 -25.51
C GLU A 167 29.33 -12.43 -26.54
N CYS A 168 29.23 -13.76 -26.48
CA CYS A 168 29.98 -14.64 -27.39
C CYS A 168 29.10 -15.61 -28.21
N GLY A 169 27.78 -15.61 -28.02
CA GLY A 169 26.86 -16.47 -28.78
C GLY A 169 26.89 -17.96 -28.43
N LYS A 170 27.56 -18.37 -27.34
CA LYS A 170 27.60 -19.78 -26.91
C LYS A 170 26.25 -20.25 -26.36
N GLY A 171 25.79 -21.41 -26.83
CA GLY A 171 24.57 -22.08 -26.38
C GLY A 171 24.79 -22.99 -25.17
N PHE A 172 23.83 -22.99 -24.25
CA PHE A 172 23.82 -23.76 -23.01
C PHE A 172 22.48 -24.46 -22.80
N LEU A 173 22.55 -25.67 -22.25
CA LEU A 173 21.37 -26.49 -21.91
C LEU A 173 20.66 -26.03 -20.62
N SER A 174 21.28 -25.15 -19.82
CA SER A 174 20.68 -24.64 -18.60
C SER A 174 21.17 -23.24 -18.22
N VAL A 175 20.31 -22.49 -17.53
CA VAL A 175 20.63 -21.17 -16.96
C VAL A 175 21.82 -21.25 -15.99
N LYS A 176 21.98 -22.36 -15.24
CA LYS A 176 23.11 -22.52 -14.30
C LYS A 176 24.45 -22.60 -15.03
N ALA A 177 24.50 -23.34 -16.13
CA ALA A 177 25.71 -23.47 -16.95
C ALA A 177 26.08 -22.14 -17.63
N LEU A 178 25.08 -21.43 -18.17
CA LEU A 178 25.27 -20.10 -18.72
C LEU A 178 25.75 -19.09 -17.66
N ASN A 179 25.14 -19.08 -16.47
CA ASN A 179 25.55 -18.18 -15.38
C ASN A 179 26.97 -18.46 -14.88
N GLY A 180 27.41 -19.73 -14.89
CA GLY A 180 28.80 -20.08 -14.60
C GLY A 180 29.75 -19.57 -15.68
N HIS A 181 29.35 -19.69 -16.95
CA HIS A 181 30.11 -19.19 -18.08
C HIS A 181 30.24 -17.66 -18.10
N MET A 182 29.20 -16.91 -17.72
CA MET A 182 29.24 -15.44 -17.62
C MET A 182 30.24 -14.90 -16.59
N ARG A 183 30.82 -15.74 -15.73
CA ARG A 183 31.90 -15.32 -14.80
C ARG A 183 33.29 -15.36 -15.44
N VAL A 184 33.40 -15.97 -16.60
CA VAL A 184 34.66 -16.14 -17.36
C VAL A 184 34.80 -15.05 -18.44
N HIS A 185 33.71 -14.36 -18.72
CA HIS A 185 33.74 -13.01 -19.28
C HIS A 185 34.09 -12.03 -18.16
#